data_AF-N1R8K9-F1
#
_entry.id   AF-N1R8K9-F1
#
_cell.length_a   1.000
_cell.length_b   1.000
_cell.length_c   1.000
_cell.angle_alpha   90.00
_cell.angle_beta   90.00
_cell.angle_gamma   90.00
#
_symmetry.space_group_name_H-M   'P 1'
#
loop_
_entity.id
_entity.type
_entity.pdbx_description
1 polymer ?
#
loop_
_entity_poly.entity_id
_entity_poly.type
_entity_poly.pdbx_seq_one_letter_code
_entity_poly.pdbx_strand_id
1 'polypeptide(L)'
;MQFAHGDHVRFETSWPESWMSIGSTPHCTVQGIYQPGRVLTFQGHFEFDEEISTETIKYFYTPERGFMPEQTQAALDQIRGKDDSEEAAKVLHAFLTGSNGE
;
A
#
# COMPACT_ATOMS: atom_id res chain seq x y z
N MET A 1 0.68 1.75 -6.67
CA MET A 1 0.63 1.81 -5.22
C MET A 1 2.02 1.62 -4.66
N GLN A 2 2.47 2.64 -3.96
CA GLN A 2 3.69 2.59 -3.16
C GLN A 2 3.35 2.01 -1.79
N PHE A 3 4.23 1.15 -1.26
CA PHE A 3 4.02 0.49 0.04
C PHE A 3 4.95 1.11 1.08
N ALA A 4 4.36 1.79 2.06
CA ALA A 4 5.08 2.48 3.13
C ALA A 4 4.59 2.00 4.51
N HIS A 5 4.81 0.71 4.81
CA HIS A 5 4.40 0.10 6.07
C HIS A 5 5.50 -0.80 6.65
N GLY A 6 5.59 -0.86 7.99
CA GLY A 6 6.50 -1.76 8.71
C GLY A 6 5.78 -2.92 9.41
N ASP A 7 4.51 -2.71 9.79
CA ASP A 7 3.70 -3.74 10.43
C ASP A 7 3.08 -4.70 9.41
N HIS A 8 2.85 -5.93 9.84
CA HIS A 8 2.20 -6.97 9.04
C HIS A 8 0.86 -7.31 9.66
N VAL A 9 -0.20 -7.25 8.86
CA VAL A 9 -1.52 -7.71 9.27
C VAL A 9 -1.49 -9.24 9.43
N ARG A 10 -1.87 -9.72 10.61
CA ARG A 10 -1.96 -11.14 10.96
C ARG A 10 -3.38 -11.48 11.38
N PHE A 11 -3.82 -12.69 11.05
CA PHE A 11 -5.09 -13.23 11.47
C PHE A 11 -4.83 -14.44 12.36
N GLU A 12 -5.39 -14.41 13.57
CA GLU A 12 -5.23 -15.51 14.55
C GLU A 12 -6.08 -16.73 14.20
N THR A 13 -7.13 -16.54 13.39
CA THR A 13 -8.05 -17.58 12.91
C THR A 13 -8.18 -17.55 11.40
N SER A 14 -8.86 -18.56 10.82
CA SER A 14 -9.31 -18.50 9.43
C SER A 14 -10.16 -17.25 9.21
N TRP A 15 -9.99 -16.62 8.05
CA TRP A 15 -10.75 -15.43 7.70
C TRP A 15 -12.22 -15.81 7.47
N PRO A 16 -13.18 -14.91 7.70
CA PRO A 16 -14.56 -15.17 7.30
C PRO A 16 -14.63 -15.51 5.80
N GLU A 17 -15.46 -16.48 5.40
CA GLU A 17 -15.57 -16.91 3.98
C GLU A 17 -15.89 -15.77 3.01
N SER A 18 -16.53 -14.69 3.49
CA SER A 18 -16.89 -13.53 2.67
C SER A 18 -15.74 -12.54 2.44
N TRP A 19 -14.58 -12.74 3.08
CA TRP A 19 -13.43 -11.85 3.00
C TRP A 19 -12.43 -12.38 1.99
N MET A 20 -11.88 -11.48 1.19
CA MET A 20 -10.91 -11.78 0.14
C MET A 20 -9.61 -11.02 0.40
N SER A 21 -8.48 -11.67 0.13
CA SER A 21 -7.19 -10.96 0.06
C SER A 21 -7.12 -10.15 -1.22
N ILE A 22 -6.69 -8.89 -1.11
CA ILE A 22 -6.43 -8.03 -2.27
C ILE A 22 -5.09 -8.40 -2.90
N GLY A 23 -4.12 -8.83 -2.10
CA GLY A 23 -2.80 -9.16 -2.62
C GLY A 23 -1.79 -9.55 -1.55
N SER A 24 -0.64 -9.99 -2.01
CA SER A 24 0.52 -10.36 -1.19
C SER A 24 1.81 -10.06 -1.95
N THR A 25 2.89 -9.87 -1.22
CA THR A 25 4.27 -9.79 -1.73
C THR A 25 5.14 -10.79 -0.97
N PRO A 26 6.36 -11.10 -1.44
CA PRO A 26 7.30 -11.92 -0.67
C PRO A 26 7.61 -11.35 0.73
N HIS A 27 7.50 -10.03 0.88
CA HIS A 27 7.69 -9.35 2.16
C HIS A 27 6.42 -9.43 3.03
N CYS A 28 5.24 -9.12 2.50
CA CYS A 28 4.00 -9.05 3.26
C CYS A 28 2.90 -9.93 2.68
N THR A 29 2.40 -10.88 3.49
CA THR A 29 1.37 -11.85 3.08
C THR A 29 -0.01 -11.24 2.90
N VAL A 30 -0.28 -10.06 3.46
CA VAL A 30 -1.59 -9.39 3.40
C VAL A 30 -1.38 -7.93 3.06
N GLN A 31 -1.62 -7.57 1.81
CA GLN A 31 -1.54 -6.18 1.34
C GLN A 31 -2.87 -5.42 1.41
N GLY A 32 -3.94 -6.12 1.77
CA GLY A 32 -5.26 -5.55 1.88
C GLY A 32 -6.30 -6.66 1.95
N ILE A 33 -7.46 -6.31 2.48
CA ILE A 33 -8.62 -7.18 2.60
C ILE A 33 -9.86 -6.48 2.04
N TYR A 34 -10.72 -7.27 1.40
CA TYR A 34 -11.96 -6.83 0.81
C TYR A 34 -13.13 -7.70 1.29
N GLN A 35 -14.18 -7.06 1.79
CA GLN A 35 -15.50 -7.64 2.00
C GLN A 35 -16.50 -6.82 1.18
N PRO A 36 -17.23 -7.44 0.22
CA PRO A 36 -18.21 -6.73 -0.60
C PRO A 36 -19.19 -5.88 0.22
N GLY A 37 -19.30 -4.61 -0.16
CA GLY A 37 -20.24 -3.64 0.42
C GLY A 37 -19.95 -3.25 1.88
N ARG A 38 -18.81 -3.65 2.47
CA ARG A 38 -18.54 -3.38 3.89
C ARG A 38 -17.10 -3.00 4.24
N VAL A 39 -16.11 -3.69 3.68
CA VAL A 39 -14.70 -3.47 4.05
C VAL A 39 -13.84 -3.41 2.80
N LEU A 40 -13.01 -2.39 2.69
CA LEU A 40 -11.93 -2.30 1.72
C LEU A 40 -10.73 -1.66 2.42
N THR A 41 -9.57 -2.30 2.34
CA THR A 41 -8.34 -1.82 3.00
C THR A 41 -7.15 -2.02 2.08
N PHE A 42 -6.16 -1.14 2.19
CA PHE A 42 -4.87 -1.28 1.52
C PHE A 42 -3.76 -1.00 2.52
N GLN A 43 -2.68 -1.77 2.46
CA GLN A 43 -1.38 -1.42 3.05
C GLN A 43 -0.57 -0.51 2.12
N GLY A 44 -0.92 -0.49 0.83
CA GLY A 44 -0.38 0.45 -0.14
C GLY A 44 -1.11 1.79 -0.09
N HIS A 45 -0.38 2.85 -0.43
CA HIS A 45 -0.87 4.22 -0.46
C HIS A 45 -1.21 4.60 -1.90
N PHE A 46 -2.51 4.66 -2.21
CA PHE A 46 -3.01 5.10 -3.52
C PHE A 46 -2.91 6.62 -3.70
N GLU A 47 -2.76 7.34 -2.59
CA GLU A 47 -2.58 8.78 -2.51
C GLU A 47 -1.12 9.22 -2.72
N PHE A 48 -0.19 8.26 -2.84
CA PHE A 48 1.22 8.53 -3.08
C PHE A 48 1.53 8.52 -4.58
N ASP A 49 2.27 9.52 -5.00
CA ASP A 49 3.00 9.55 -6.27
C ASP A 49 4.52 9.53 -6.02
N GLU A 50 5.31 9.65 -7.08
CA GLU A 50 6.78 9.67 -6.98
C GLU A 50 7.29 10.84 -6.12
N GLU A 51 6.65 12.01 -6.18
CA GLU A 51 7.05 13.19 -5.41
C GLU A 51 6.79 13.00 -3.92
N ILE A 52 5.56 12.63 -3.55
CA ILE A 52 5.17 12.38 -2.15
C ILE A 52 6.04 11.27 -1.54
N SER A 53 6.28 10.21 -2.31
CA SER A 53 7.12 9.08 -1.86
C SER A 53 8.57 9.51 -1.67
N THR A 54 9.10 10.35 -2.57
CA THR A 54 10.46 10.91 -2.46
C THR A 54 10.62 11.70 -1.17
N GLU A 55 9.70 12.62 -0.88
CA GLU A 55 9.79 13.46 0.31
C GLU A 55 9.56 12.65 1.60
N THR A 56 8.68 11.65 1.54
CA THR A 56 8.48 10.69 2.63
C THR A 56 9.79 9.96 2.95
N ILE A 57 10.47 9.39 1.95
CA ILE A 57 11.74 8.68 2.16
C ILE A 57 12.81 9.64 2.72
N LYS A 58 12.99 10.83 2.14
CA LYS A 58 13.97 11.80 2.64
C LYS A 58 13.74 12.19 4.10
N TYR A 59 12.49 12.27 4.53
CA TYR A 59 12.15 12.61 5.91
C TYR A 59 12.36 11.45 6.89
N PHE A 60 12.00 10.21 6.49
CA PHE A 60 12.03 9.06 7.40
C PHE A 60 13.35 8.28 7.39
N TYR A 61 14.03 8.19 6.24
CA TYR A 61 15.18 7.32 6.03
C TYR A 61 16.47 8.10 6.24
N THR A 62 16.67 8.58 7.48
CA THR A 62 17.88 9.32 7.87
C THR A 62 18.82 8.47 8.73
N PRO A 63 20.14 8.78 8.75
CA PRO A 63 21.09 8.10 9.62
C PRO A 63 20.72 8.18 11.10
N GLU A 64 20.15 9.31 11.56
CA GLU A 64 19.71 9.49 12.95
C GLU A 64 18.55 8.57 13.33
N ARG A 65 17.81 8.09 12.32
CA ARG A 65 16.72 7.12 12.45
C ARG A 65 17.17 5.69 12.14
N GLY A 66 18.48 5.47 11.97
CA GLY A 66 19.08 4.15 11.79
C GLY A 66 19.12 3.65 10.34
N PHE A 67 18.87 4.51 9.35
CA PHE A 67 18.97 4.15 7.94
C PHE A 67 20.32 4.50 7.35
N MET A 68 20.97 3.52 6.73
CA MET A 68 22.21 3.75 5.99
C MET A 68 21.92 4.47 4.67
N PRO A 69 22.82 5.34 4.18
CA PRO A 69 22.62 6.07 2.93
C PRO A 69 22.26 5.18 1.73
N GLU A 70 22.80 3.96 1.68
CA GLU A 70 22.52 2.98 0.63
C GLU A 70 21.07 2.48 0.70
N GLN A 71 20.49 2.34 1.90
CA GLN A 71 19.09 1.96 2.07
C GLN A 71 18.15 3.09 1.63
N THR A 72 18.49 4.33 1.96
CA THR A 72 17.76 5.51 1.50
C THR A 72 17.79 5.61 -0.03
N GLN A 73 18.96 5.43 -0.64
CA GLN A 73 19.10 5.46 -2.09
C GLN A 73 18.33 4.32 -2.77
N ALA A 74 18.42 3.10 -2.23
CA ALA A 74 17.68 1.96 -2.75
C ALA A 74 16.16 2.17 -2.69
N ALA A 75 15.65 2.80 -1.62
CA ALA A 75 14.24 3.16 -1.52
C ALA A 75 13.85 4.22 -2.56
N LEU A 76 14.67 5.27 -2.74
CA LEU A 76 14.43 6.29 -3.77
C LEU A 76 14.46 5.73 -5.19
N ASP A 77 15.27 4.70 -5.45
CA ASP A 77 15.30 4.05 -6.76
C ASP A 77 14.07 3.17 -7.00
N GLN A 78 13.48 2.58 -5.95
CA GLN A 78 12.29 1.73 -6.06
C GLN A 78 11.00 2.48 -6.33
N ILE A 79 10.88 3.73 -5.87
CA ILE A 79 9.65 4.54 -6.06
C ILE A 79 9.51 5.10 -7.48
N ARG A 80 10.58 5.04 -8.29
CA ARG A 80 10.59 5.60 -9.64
C ARG A 80 9.79 4.74 -10.60
N GLY A 81 9.07 5.41 -11.50
CA GLY A 81 8.35 4.77 -12.60
C GLY A 81 6.85 4.72 -12.39
N LYS A 82 6.17 3.90 -13.20
CA LYS A 82 4.71 3.81 -13.18
C LYS A 82 4.25 2.78 -12.16
N ASP A 83 3.23 3.14 -11.40
CA ASP A 83 2.51 2.24 -10.52
C ASP A 83 1.00 2.21 -10.84
N ASP A 84 0.24 1.47 -10.01
CA ASP A 84 -1.21 1.31 -10.10
C ASP A 84 -2.00 2.16 -9.09
N SER A 85 -1.42 3.25 -8.55
CA SER A 85 -2.08 4.10 -7.55
C SER A 85 -3.38 4.74 -8.06
N GLU A 86 -3.40 5.16 -9.33
CA GLU A 86 -4.61 5.72 -9.96
C GLU A 86 -5.76 4.70 -10.04
N GLU A 87 -5.44 3.45 -10.39
CA GLU A 87 -6.44 2.38 -10.48
C GLU A 87 -6.97 2.00 -9.10
N ALA A 88 -6.10 1.94 -8.09
CA ALA A 88 -6.52 1.75 -6.70
C ALA A 88 -7.43 2.89 -6.21
N ALA A 89 -7.16 4.13 -6.58
CA ALA A 89 -8.01 5.28 -6.27
C ALA A 89 -9.40 5.17 -6.94
N LYS A 90 -9.47 4.68 -8.18
CA LYS A 90 -10.75 4.40 -8.87
C LYS A 90 -11.55 3.31 -8.16
N VAL A 91 -10.89 2.23 -7.73
CA VAL A 91 -11.53 1.15 -6.95
C VAL A 91 -12.07 1.69 -5.62
N LEU A 92 -11.29 2.50 -4.90
CA LEU A 92 -11.74 3.12 -3.66
C LEU A 92 -12.94 4.05 -3.89
N HIS A 93 -12.88 4.89 -4.92
CA HIS A 93 -13.99 5.77 -5.28
C HIS A 93 -15.27 4.96 -5.54
N ALA A 94 -15.20 3.96 -6.43
CA ALA A 94 -16.31 3.07 -6.73
C ALA A 94 -16.87 2.37 -5.47
N PHE A 95 -16.00 1.90 -4.58
CA PHE A 95 -16.40 1.29 -3.32
C PHE A 95 -17.16 2.25 -2.41
N LEU A 96 -16.70 3.51 -2.30
CA LEU A 96 -17.32 4.52 -1.43
C LEU A 96 -18.63 5.08 -2.01
N THR A 97 -18.74 5.18 -3.33
CA THR A 97 -19.93 5.74 -4.01
C THR A 97 -20.95 4.69 -4.42
N GLY A 98 -20.58 3.41 -4.43
CA GLY A 98 -21.41 2.34 -4.99
C GLY A 98 -21.50 2.39 -6.52
N SER A 99 -20.60 3.12 -7.18
CA SER A 99 -20.55 3.22 -8.64
C SER A 99 -19.94 1.94 -9.22
N ASN A 100 -20.77 1.01 -9.70
CA ASN A 100 -20.26 -0.15 -10.44
C ASN A 100 -19.87 0.29 -11.87
N GLY A 101 -18.59 0.67 -12.05
CA GLY A 101 -17.92 0.90 -13.33
C GLY A 101 -18.82 1.21 -14.54
N GLU A 102 -19.29 2.44 -14.64
CA GLU A 102 -19.81 3.02 -15.89
C GLU A 102 -18.66 3.58 -16.74
#